data_AF-A0A7R9Z995-F1
#
_entry.id   AF-A0A7R9Z995-F1
#
_cell.length_a   1.000
_cell.length_b   1.000
_cell.length_c   1.000
_cell.angle_alpha   90.00
_cell.angle_beta   90.00
_cell.angle_gamma   90.00
#
_symmetry.space_group_name_H-M   'P 1'
#
loop_
_entity.id
_entity.type
_entity.pdbx_description
1 polymer ?
#
loop_
_entity_poly.entity_id
_entity_poly.type
_entity_poly.pdbx_seq_one_letter_code
_entity_poly.pdbx_strand_id
1 'polypeptide(L)'
;TIKKTENSAYQIPNSQYGLGPYLNTNHTLRLYLASLYVNTLGEDMKSVIIRPETLPRPKNTKKNFGLFVASGHCSNLRLETVVRLSKVGTMHVAGHCVRRLRKMCRRWGCQVGTNERIVPISVTDRDFNRHSQNVGGLRNQSFWSLHDFYHQYRFAMVFENKRLRGYVTEKIVNAFLGGSVPIYHGTKDVFEVFNPRAMVFFDEQNPNASISLIQTL
;
A
#
# COMPACT_ATOMS: atom_id res chain seq x y z
N THR A 1 -32.92 -12.59 -15.28
CA THR A 1 -32.21 -13.71 -14.63
C THR A 1 -30.75 -13.67 -15.01
N ILE A 2 -29.93 -12.95 -14.24
CA ILE A 2 -28.47 -12.94 -14.46
C ILE A 2 -27.91 -14.06 -13.61
N LYS A 3 -27.43 -15.12 -14.28
CA LYS A 3 -26.83 -16.29 -13.63
C LYS A 3 -25.58 -15.86 -12.88
N LYS A 4 -25.55 -16.19 -11.58
CA LYS A 4 -24.31 -16.36 -10.81
C LYS A 4 -23.43 -17.36 -11.53
N THR A 5 -22.17 -17.02 -11.74
CA THR A 5 -21.08 -17.99 -11.80
C THR A 5 -20.02 -17.54 -10.81
N GLU A 6 -20.11 -18.12 -9.62
CA GLU A 6 -19.06 -18.18 -8.61
C GLU A 6 -17.91 -19.09 -9.11
N ASN A 7 -16.74 -18.89 -8.49
CA ASN A 7 -15.64 -19.85 -8.40
C ASN A 7 -14.85 -20.18 -9.67
N SER A 8 -13.83 -19.38 -9.95
CA SER A 8 -12.54 -19.95 -10.36
C SER A 8 -11.43 -19.38 -9.47
N ALA A 9 -10.72 -20.26 -8.78
CA ALA A 9 -9.49 -19.91 -8.09
C ALA A 9 -8.49 -19.44 -9.15
N TYR A 10 -8.01 -18.21 -9.03
CA TYR A 10 -6.97 -17.69 -9.93
C TYR A 10 -5.66 -18.38 -9.55
N GLN A 11 -5.33 -19.47 -10.24
CA GLN A 11 -4.05 -20.17 -10.07
C GLN A 11 -2.98 -19.44 -10.89
N ILE A 12 -1.95 -18.93 -10.21
CA ILE A 12 -0.78 -18.34 -10.85
C ILE A 12 0.11 -19.50 -11.33
N PRO A 13 0.41 -19.62 -12.64
CA PRO A 13 1.27 -20.67 -13.15
C PRO A 13 2.70 -20.55 -12.57
N ASN A 14 3.28 -21.68 -12.18
CA ASN A 14 4.67 -21.80 -11.77
C ASN A 14 5.62 -21.57 -12.95
N SER A 15 5.89 -20.30 -13.26
CA SER A 15 7.06 -19.88 -14.04
C SER A 15 7.30 -18.38 -13.82
N GLN A 16 8.54 -18.06 -13.40
CA GLN A 16 9.22 -16.76 -13.35
C GLN A 16 8.41 -15.46 -13.06
N TYR A 17 8.85 -14.72 -12.04
CA TYR A 17 8.34 -13.39 -11.70
C TYR A 17 8.57 -12.37 -12.81
N GLY A 18 7.61 -12.26 -13.74
CA GLY A 18 7.57 -11.22 -14.77
C GLY A 18 7.30 -9.85 -14.16
N LEU A 19 8.15 -8.89 -14.47
CA LEU A 19 8.21 -7.51 -13.97
C LEU A 19 7.50 -6.56 -14.95
N GLY A 20 6.76 -5.57 -14.44
CA GLY A 20 6.19 -4.46 -15.24
C GLY A 20 4.67 -4.56 -15.53
N PRO A 21 3.96 -3.42 -15.63
CA PRO A 21 2.51 -3.37 -15.84
C PRO A 21 2.22 -3.50 -17.33
N TYR A 22 1.90 -4.70 -17.81
CA TYR A 22 1.40 -4.78 -19.19
C TYR A 22 0.43 -5.94 -19.44
N LEU A 23 -0.79 -5.54 -19.79
CA LEU A 23 -1.49 -6.04 -20.96
C LEU A 23 -2.02 -4.81 -21.72
N ASN A 24 -1.66 -4.68 -23.00
CA ASN A 24 -2.26 -3.71 -23.90
C ASN A 24 -3.75 -3.99 -23.99
N THR A 25 -4.59 -3.18 -23.35
CA THR A 25 -6.02 -3.19 -23.61
C THR A 25 -6.45 -1.78 -23.97
N ASN A 26 -7.22 -1.67 -25.06
CA ASN A 26 -7.82 -0.41 -25.55
C ASN A 26 -8.92 0.13 -24.59
N HIS A 27 -8.78 -0.11 -23.28
CA HIS A 27 -9.72 0.26 -22.24
C HIS A 27 -9.11 1.30 -21.30
N THR A 28 -8.67 2.43 -21.86
CA THR A 28 -8.32 3.62 -21.08
C THR A 28 -9.60 4.25 -20.54
N LEU A 29 -10.15 3.77 -19.42
CA LEU A 29 -11.06 4.54 -18.53
C LEU A 29 -11.61 3.65 -17.40
N ARG A 30 -11.00 3.71 -16.20
CA ARG A 30 -11.69 3.42 -14.92
C ARG A 30 -10.90 3.76 -13.64
N LEU A 31 -10.01 4.76 -13.66
CA LEU A 31 -9.36 5.24 -12.43
C LEU A 31 -9.35 6.76 -12.36
N TYR A 32 -10.46 7.36 -11.94
CA TYR A 32 -10.51 8.81 -11.76
C TYR A 32 -9.46 9.31 -10.77
N LEU A 33 -9.22 8.65 -9.62
CA LEU A 33 -8.29 9.21 -8.62
C LEU A 33 -6.81 8.95 -8.91
N ALA A 34 -6.43 7.71 -9.23
CA ALA A 34 -5.04 7.38 -9.53
C ALA A 34 -4.57 8.02 -10.84
N SER A 35 -5.41 8.12 -11.88
CA SER A 35 -5.01 8.83 -13.11
C SER A 35 -4.86 10.33 -12.88
N LEU A 36 -5.76 10.98 -12.14
CA LEU A 36 -5.60 12.38 -11.74
C LEU A 36 -4.30 12.57 -10.96
N TYR A 37 -4.00 11.67 -10.02
CA TYR A 37 -2.77 11.73 -9.24
C TYR A 37 -1.51 11.55 -10.11
N VAL A 38 -1.47 10.51 -10.96
CA VAL A 38 -0.34 10.26 -11.87
C VAL A 38 -0.18 11.41 -12.88
N ASN A 39 -1.26 12.00 -13.35
CA ASN A 39 -1.23 13.15 -14.26
C ASN A 39 -0.69 14.42 -13.60
N THR A 40 -0.79 14.53 -12.27
CA THR A 40 -0.16 15.62 -11.49
C THR A 40 1.31 15.38 -11.13
N LEU A 41 1.85 14.19 -11.41
CA LEU A 41 3.27 13.91 -11.20
C LEU A 41 4.14 14.56 -12.28
N GLY A 42 5.39 14.88 -11.94
CA GLY A 42 6.39 15.27 -12.95
C GLY A 42 6.67 14.13 -13.93
N GLU A 43 7.14 14.46 -15.14
CA GLU A 43 7.40 13.47 -16.21
C GLU A 43 8.37 12.36 -15.79
N ASP A 44 9.40 12.70 -15.01
CA ASP A 44 10.35 11.72 -14.45
C ASP A 44 9.63 10.67 -13.58
N MET A 45 8.67 11.08 -12.75
CA MET A 45 7.92 10.18 -11.87
C MET A 45 6.88 9.35 -12.64
N LYS A 46 6.27 9.92 -13.69
CA LYS A 46 5.39 9.16 -14.59
C LYS A 46 6.15 8.02 -15.26
N SER A 47 7.38 8.30 -15.72
CA SER A 47 8.21 7.28 -16.37
C SER A 47 8.59 6.12 -15.43
N VAL A 48 8.84 6.37 -14.15
CA VAL A 48 9.08 5.33 -13.12
C VAL A 48 7.89 4.37 -12.99
N ILE A 49 6.66 4.85 -13.16
CA ILE A 49 5.43 4.06 -13.02
C ILE A 49 5.05 3.36 -14.34
N ILE A 50 5.19 4.07 -15.46
CA ILE A 50 4.60 3.69 -16.76
C ILE A 50 5.61 2.96 -17.66
N ARG A 51 6.93 3.21 -17.52
CA ARG A 51 7.99 2.72 -18.44
C ARG A 51 9.15 2.03 -17.70
N PRO A 52 8.94 0.83 -17.13
CA PRO A 52 9.94 0.14 -16.31
C PRO A 52 11.21 -0.27 -17.09
N GLU A 53 11.14 -0.42 -18.41
CA GLU A 53 12.30 -0.66 -19.29
C GLU A 53 13.33 0.48 -19.32
N THR A 54 12.97 1.67 -18.83
CA THR A 54 13.87 2.84 -18.82
C THR A 54 14.41 3.19 -17.43
N LEU A 55 13.76 2.75 -16.35
CA LEU A 55 14.16 3.05 -14.97
C LEU A 55 13.95 1.83 -14.06
N PRO A 56 15.01 1.27 -13.45
CA PRO A 56 14.87 0.15 -12.51
C PRO A 56 14.05 0.59 -11.29
N ARG A 57 13.32 -0.36 -10.67
CA ARG A 57 12.52 -0.09 -9.47
C ARG A 57 13.38 0.66 -8.45
N PRO A 58 12.88 1.76 -7.86
CA PRO A 58 13.57 2.45 -6.78
C PRO A 58 13.98 1.43 -5.71
N LYS A 59 15.28 1.31 -5.45
CA LYS A 59 15.78 0.33 -4.47
C LYS A 59 15.50 0.88 -3.09
N ASN A 60 14.52 0.35 -2.37
CA ASN A 60 14.37 0.71 -0.96
C ASN A 60 15.58 0.23 -0.14
N THR A 61 15.88 0.94 0.95
CA THR A 61 17.02 0.60 1.85
C THR A 61 16.78 -0.66 2.69
N LYS A 62 15.54 -1.15 2.75
CA LYS A 62 15.08 -2.22 3.66
C LYS A 62 15.40 -1.97 5.13
N LYS A 63 15.69 -0.72 5.54
CA LYS A 63 16.03 -0.34 6.91
C LYS A 63 14.94 -0.78 7.90
N ASN A 64 13.68 -0.61 7.50
CA ASN A 64 12.50 -0.94 8.29
C ASN A 64 11.65 -2.00 7.59
N PHE A 65 10.96 -2.84 8.38
CA PHE A 65 10.12 -3.90 7.86
C PHE A 65 8.86 -3.36 7.14
N GLY A 66 7.97 -2.69 7.87
CA GLY A 66 6.67 -2.32 7.34
C GLY A 66 6.19 -0.96 7.80
N LEU A 67 5.47 -0.27 6.92
CA LEU A 67 4.85 1.02 7.17
C LEU A 67 3.32 0.95 6.96
N PHE A 68 2.56 1.55 7.87
CA PHE A 68 1.13 1.82 7.68
C PHE A 68 0.82 3.28 8.03
N VAL A 69 0.38 4.05 7.02
CA VAL A 69 -0.03 5.45 7.17
C VAL A 69 -1.51 5.58 6.81
N ALA A 70 -2.31 6.11 7.72
CA ALA A 70 -3.72 6.36 7.46
C ALA A 70 -4.20 7.67 8.08
N SER A 71 -4.59 8.62 7.23
CA SER A 71 -5.19 9.91 7.59
C SER A 71 -6.72 9.85 7.77
N GLY A 72 -7.35 8.71 7.46
CA GLY A 72 -8.82 8.57 7.42
C GLY A 72 -9.36 7.31 8.09
N HIS A 73 -10.22 6.58 7.38
CA HIS A 73 -11.04 5.48 7.91
C HIS A 73 -10.21 4.34 8.56
N CYS A 74 -10.48 4.04 9.82
CA CYS A 74 -9.75 3.02 10.59
C CYS A 74 -10.59 1.74 10.75
N SER A 75 -10.76 0.98 9.67
CA SER A 75 -11.49 -0.28 9.70
C SER A 75 -10.79 -1.33 10.57
N ASN A 76 -11.54 -2.27 11.15
CA ASN A 76 -10.96 -3.35 11.96
C ASN A 76 -9.96 -4.18 11.13
N LEU A 77 -10.30 -4.48 9.87
CA LEU A 77 -9.41 -5.18 8.94
C LEU A 77 -8.02 -4.51 8.86
N ARG A 78 -7.96 -3.19 8.74
CA ARG A 78 -6.68 -2.46 8.71
C ARG A 78 -5.91 -2.64 10.02
N LEU A 79 -6.57 -2.41 11.15
CA LEU A 79 -5.92 -2.47 12.46
C LEU A 79 -5.45 -3.89 12.79
N GLU A 80 -6.27 -4.90 12.57
CA GLU A 80 -5.89 -6.28 12.82
C GLU A 80 -4.78 -6.73 11.87
N THR A 81 -4.76 -6.27 10.63
CA THR A 81 -3.67 -6.59 9.69
C THR A 81 -2.34 -6.00 10.17
N VAL A 82 -2.32 -4.78 10.70
CA VAL A 82 -1.12 -4.23 11.34
C VAL A 82 -0.63 -5.14 12.47
N VAL A 83 -1.55 -5.63 13.32
CA VAL A 83 -1.21 -6.54 14.41
C VAL A 83 -0.72 -7.90 13.92
N ARG A 84 -1.27 -8.42 12.82
CA ARG A 84 -0.80 -9.66 12.19
C ARG A 84 0.61 -9.48 11.62
N LEU A 85 0.84 -8.39 10.88
CA LEU A 85 2.15 -8.06 10.32
C LEU A 85 3.20 -7.77 11.39
N SER A 86 2.81 -7.19 12.54
CA SER A 86 3.74 -6.92 13.64
C SER A 86 4.32 -8.18 14.28
N LYS A 87 3.70 -9.35 14.05
CA LYS A 87 4.25 -10.66 14.44
C LYS A 87 5.34 -11.14 13.50
N VAL A 88 5.40 -10.60 12.27
CA VAL A 88 6.43 -10.91 11.27
C VAL A 88 7.62 -9.96 11.40
N GLY A 89 7.35 -8.66 11.52
CA GLY A 89 8.40 -7.65 11.68
C GLY A 89 7.84 -6.33 12.21
N THR A 90 8.72 -5.43 12.60
CA THR A 90 8.30 -4.17 13.25
C THR A 90 7.49 -3.29 12.28
N MET A 91 6.24 -3.02 12.66
CA MET A 91 5.32 -2.17 11.91
C MET A 91 5.38 -0.75 12.46
N HIS A 92 5.83 0.18 11.62
CA HIS A 92 5.72 1.60 11.92
C HIS A 92 4.36 2.12 11.49
N VAL A 93 3.70 2.88 12.37
CA VAL A 93 2.33 3.36 12.16
C VAL A 93 2.24 4.87 12.34
N ALA A 94 1.53 5.54 11.43
CA ALA A 94 1.29 6.98 11.48
C ALA A 94 -0.14 7.37 11.10
N GLY A 95 -0.56 8.55 11.56
CA GLY A 95 -1.85 9.16 11.25
C GLY A 95 -2.97 8.85 12.25
N HIS A 96 -4.21 9.11 11.82
CA HIS A 96 -5.40 9.17 12.68
C HIS A 96 -5.75 7.81 13.32
N CYS A 97 -5.33 6.70 12.68
CA CYS A 97 -5.63 5.36 13.16
C CYS A 97 -4.80 4.91 14.36
N VAL A 98 -3.70 5.58 14.69
CA VAL A 98 -2.81 5.19 15.80
C VAL A 98 -3.54 5.19 17.15
N ARG A 99 -4.40 6.19 17.40
CA ARG A 99 -5.19 6.27 18.65
C ARG A 99 -6.16 5.10 18.78
N ARG A 100 -6.83 4.73 17.69
CA ARG A 100 -7.75 3.57 17.69
C ARG A 100 -6.97 2.27 17.80
N LEU A 101 -5.84 2.13 17.11
CA LEU A 101 -4.96 0.98 17.19
C LEU A 101 -4.50 0.74 18.62
N ARG A 102 -4.06 1.77 19.35
CA ARG A 102 -3.70 1.69 20.78
C ARG A 102 -4.84 1.10 21.64
N LYS A 103 -6.08 1.55 21.41
CA LYS A 103 -7.25 1.04 22.14
C LYS A 103 -7.53 -0.43 21.80
N MET A 104 -7.47 -0.80 20.53
CA MET A 104 -7.72 -2.17 20.09
C MET A 104 -6.62 -3.12 20.52
N CYS A 105 -5.36 -2.68 20.47
CA CYS A 105 -4.23 -3.52 20.84
C CYS A 105 -4.31 -4.02 22.28
N ARG A 106 -4.71 -3.16 23.24
CA ARG A 106 -4.95 -3.60 24.62
C ARG A 106 -5.98 -4.71 24.73
N ARG A 107 -6.99 -4.73 23.87
CA ARG A 107 -8.02 -5.78 23.83
C ARG A 107 -7.54 -7.04 23.12
N TRP A 108 -6.64 -6.91 22.14
CA TRP A 108 -6.12 -8.00 21.32
C TRP A 108 -4.78 -8.57 21.82
N GLY A 109 -4.29 -8.11 22.98
CA GLY A 109 -3.03 -8.59 23.55
C GLY A 109 -1.77 -8.08 22.83
N CYS A 110 -1.81 -6.88 22.24
CA CYS A 110 -0.63 -6.20 21.70
C CYS A 110 -0.39 -4.84 22.35
N GLN A 111 0.81 -4.30 22.13
CA GLN A 111 1.23 -2.99 22.62
C GLN A 111 1.68 -2.11 21.45
N VAL A 112 1.46 -0.80 21.60
CA VAL A 112 1.87 0.21 20.63
C VAL A 112 2.73 1.22 21.36
N GLY A 113 4.02 1.25 21.05
CA GLY A 113 5.03 2.03 21.76
C GLY A 113 6.36 2.07 21.02
N THR A 114 7.28 2.94 21.43
CA THR A 114 8.57 3.13 20.76
C THR A 114 9.48 1.90 20.85
N ASN A 115 9.31 1.08 21.88
CA ASN A 115 10.07 -0.15 22.12
C ASN A 115 9.27 -1.41 21.74
N GLU A 116 8.16 -1.26 21.01
CA GLU A 116 7.24 -2.35 20.67
C GLU A 116 7.37 -2.80 19.21
N ARG A 117 6.71 -3.91 18.87
CA ARG A 117 6.58 -4.36 17.47
C ARG A 117 5.67 -3.46 16.63
N ILE A 118 4.85 -2.64 17.26
CA ILE A 118 4.02 -1.62 16.60
C ILE A 118 4.50 -0.26 17.09
N VAL A 119 5.32 0.39 16.28
CA VAL A 119 5.99 1.65 16.62
C VAL A 119 5.18 2.82 16.09
N PRO A 120 4.57 3.64 16.96
CA PRO A 120 3.94 4.87 16.53
C PRO A 120 5.02 5.87 16.14
N ILE A 121 4.96 6.37 14.91
CA ILE A 121 5.80 7.49 14.50
C ILE A 121 5.12 8.75 15.07
N SER A 122 5.78 9.42 16.02
CA SER A 122 5.27 10.68 16.57
C SER A 122 5.27 11.72 15.46
N VAL A 123 4.08 12.11 15.05
CA VAL A 123 3.83 13.12 14.02
C VAL A 123 3.99 14.55 14.56
N THR A 124 4.64 14.73 15.71
CA THR A 124 4.95 16.04 16.27
C THR A 124 6.13 16.67 15.51
N ASP A 125 5.78 17.43 14.47
CA ASP A 125 6.14 18.85 14.32
C ASP A 125 7.19 19.35 13.32
N ARG A 126 7.88 18.54 12.50
CA ARG A 126 8.55 19.08 11.27
C ARG A 126 8.50 18.20 10.01
N ASP A 127 8.64 16.88 10.12
CA ASP A 127 8.91 16.03 8.95
C ASP A 127 7.69 15.30 8.36
N PHE A 128 6.52 15.32 9.00
CA PHE A 128 5.28 14.76 8.40
C PHE A 128 4.10 15.74 8.45
N ASN A 129 4.09 16.74 9.33
CA ASN A 129 3.11 17.85 9.26
C ASN A 129 3.42 18.82 8.12
N ARG A 130 4.69 18.95 7.70
CA ARG A 130 5.03 19.49 6.37
C ARG A 130 4.74 18.51 5.24
N HIS A 131 4.29 17.26 5.50
CA HIS A 131 4.11 16.21 4.46
C HIS A 131 2.75 15.47 4.44
N SER A 132 1.75 15.82 5.29
CA SER A 132 0.49 15.06 5.34
C SER A 132 -0.82 15.81 5.56
N GLN A 133 -0.79 17.10 5.87
CA GLN A 133 -2.03 17.90 5.96
C GLN A 133 -2.77 18.01 4.61
N ASN A 134 -2.23 17.45 3.52
CA ASN A 134 -2.74 17.62 2.17
C ASN A 134 -2.90 16.31 1.36
N VAL A 135 -3.05 15.15 2.02
CA VAL A 135 -3.45 13.88 1.34
C VAL A 135 -4.98 13.85 1.04
N GLY A 136 -5.60 15.03 0.96
CA GLY A 136 -7.01 15.24 0.65
C GLY A 136 -7.32 16.64 0.10
N GLY A 137 -6.30 17.40 -0.31
CA GLY A 137 -6.47 18.76 -0.83
C GLY A 137 -5.11 19.34 -1.13
N LEU A 138 -4.85 19.68 -2.39
CA LEU A 138 -3.60 20.27 -2.85
C LEU A 138 -3.22 21.51 -2.03
N ARG A 139 -2.07 21.49 -1.33
CA ARG A 139 -1.23 22.70 -1.10
C ARG A 139 0.16 22.39 -0.51
N ASN A 140 1.20 22.79 -1.25
CA ASN A 140 2.57 23.03 -0.79
C ASN A 140 3.31 21.95 -0.01
N GLN A 141 3.47 20.77 -0.60
CA GLN A 141 4.48 19.81 -0.17
C GLN A 141 5.13 19.18 -1.41
N SER A 142 6.46 19.10 -1.43
CA SER A 142 7.18 18.47 -2.53
C SER A 142 6.95 16.96 -2.45
N PHE A 143 6.40 16.38 -3.52
CA PHE A 143 6.16 14.95 -3.73
C PHE A 143 7.35 14.04 -3.31
N TRP A 144 8.57 14.57 -3.43
CA TRP A 144 9.83 13.98 -2.96
C TRP A 144 9.81 13.49 -1.51
N SER A 145 9.15 14.22 -0.62
CA SER A 145 9.14 13.92 0.81
C SER A 145 8.45 12.62 1.22
N LEU A 146 7.36 12.26 0.55
CA LEU A 146 6.62 11.03 0.86
C LEU A 146 7.34 9.82 0.26
N HIS A 147 7.92 9.97 -0.93
CA HIS A 147 8.81 8.98 -1.53
C HIS A 147 9.95 8.62 -0.57
N ASP A 148 10.68 9.63 -0.09
CA ASP A 148 11.86 9.43 0.78
C ASP A 148 11.49 8.73 2.08
N PHE A 149 10.25 8.93 2.53
CA PHE A 149 9.72 8.23 3.68
C PHE A 149 9.48 6.74 3.40
N TYR A 150 8.78 6.41 2.32
CA TYR A 150 8.50 5.01 1.94
C TYR A 150 9.79 4.25 1.57
N HIS A 151 10.79 4.94 1.03
CA HIS A 151 12.11 4.39 0.66
C HIS A 151 12.86 3.69 1.80
N GLN A 152 12.52 3.99 3.06
CA GLN A 152 13.11 3.32 4.22
C GLN A 152 12.48 1.97 4.54
N TYR A 153 11.35 1.64 3.91
CA TYR A 153 10.54 0.49 4.25
C TYR A 153 10.53 -0.55 3.15
N ARG A 154 10.73 -1.80 3.56
CA ARG A 154 10.61 -2.94 2.68
C ARG A 154 9.16 -3.11 2.18
N PHE A 155 8.20 -3.06 3.09
CA PHE A 155 6.78 -3.19 2.79
C PHE A 155 6.00 -1.93 3.17
N ALA A 156 4.99 -1.62 2.36
CA ALA A 156 4.04 -0.56 2.65
C ALA A 156 2.60 -1.10 2.60
N MET A 157 1.90 -1.02 3.72
CA MET A 157 0.50 -1.43 3.82
C MET A 157 -0.42 -0.34 3.27
N VAL A 158 -0.95 -0.56 2.07
CA VAL A 158 -1.67 0.42 1.27
C VAL A 158 -3.10 -0.02 1.00
N PHE A 159 -3.84 -0.27 2.08
CA PHE A 159 -5.24 -0.71 2.00
C PHE A 159 -6.11 0.43 1.51
N GLU A 160 -7.10 0.13 0.68
CA GLU A 160 -8.16 1.06 0.34
C GLU A 160 -9.16 1.23 1.48
N ASN A 161 -9.86 2.37 1.49
CA ASN A 161 -10.86 2.64 2.53
C ASN A 161 -12.07 1.72 2.39
N LYS A 162 -12.37 1.30 1.16
CA LYS A 162 -13.47 0.42 0.77
C LYS A 162 -13.02 -0.46 -0.40
N ARG A 163 -13.58 -1.66 -0.50
CA ARG A 163 -13.40 -2.55 -1.65
C ARG A 163 -14.55 -2.33 -2.63
N LEU A 164 -14.34 -1.46 -3.62
CA LEU A 164 -15.35 -1.09 -4.62
C LEU A 164 -14.76 -1.21 -6.02
N ARG A 165 -15.57 -1.66 -6.98
CA ARG A 165 -15.15 -1.73 -8.38
C ARG A 165 -14.68 -0.36 -8.89
N GLY A 166 -13.52 -0.32 -9.54
CA GLY A 166 -12.84 0.88 -10.04
C GLY A 166 -12.17 1.73 -8.96
N TYR A 167 -12.20 1.33 -7.68
CA TYR A 167 -11.64 2.13 -6.59
C TYR A 167 -10.21 1.70 -6.26
N VAL A 168 -9.26 2.26 -7.01
CA VAL A 168 -7.82 2.26 -6.69
C VAL A 168 -7.36 3.71 -6.58
N THR A 169 -6.60 4.01 -5.54
CA THR A 169 -6.20 5.38 -5.20
C THR A 169 -4.68 5.56 -5.26
N GLU A 170 -4.20 6.75 -4.89
CA GLU A 170 -2.78 7.10 -4.86
C GLU A 170 -1.93 6.22 -3.93
N LYS A 171 -2.54 5.48 -3.00
CA LYS A 171 -1.82 4.74 -1.96
C LYS A 171 -0.84 3.72 -2.54
N ILE A 172 -1.28 2.92 -3.52
CA ILE A 172 -0.42 1.93 -4.16
C ILE A 172 0.70 2.59 -4.98
N VAL A 173 0.40 3.73 -5.61
CA VAL A 173 1.37 4.53 -6.36
C VAL A 173 2.48 5.03 -5.43
N ASN A 174 2.14 5.56 -4.26
CA ASN A 174 3.12 6.04 -3.27
C ASN A 174 4.08 4.94 -2.81
N ALA A 175 3.59 3.72 -2.60
CA ALA A 175 4.44 2.58 -2.25
C ALA A 175 5.40 2.20 -3.38
N PHE A 176 4.92 2.17 -4.63
CA PHE A 176 5.79 1.88 -5.77
C PHE A 176 6.84 2.94 -6.01
N LEU A 177 6.46 4.21 -5.93
CA LEU A 177 7.39 5.33 -6.05
C LEU A 177 8.47 5.20 -4.98
N GLY A 178 8.13 5.01 -3.71
CA GLY A 178 9.11 4.81 -2.64
C GLY A 178 9.92 3.51 -2.76
N GLY A 179 9.68 2.66 -3.76
CA GLY A 179 10.39 1.39 -3.92
C GLY A 179 9.97 0.30 -2.92
N SER A 180 9.02 0.57 -2.04
CA SER A 180 8.44 -0.43 -1.14
C SER A 180 7.63 -1.46 -1.94
N VAL A 181 7.50 -2.67 -1.39
CA VAL A 181 6.55 -3.67 -1.87
C VAL A 181 5.16 -3.35 -1.29
N PRO A 182 4.16 -3.03 -2.13
CA PRO A 182 2.82 -2.75 -1.63
C PRO A 182 2.18 -4.02 -1.05
N ILE A 183 1.59 -3.91 0.14
CA ILE A 183 0.62 -4.87 0.67
C ILE A 183 -0.75 -4.22 0.48
N TYR A 184 -1.43 -4.60 -0.61
CA TYR A 184 -2.63 -3.94 -1.09
C TYR A 184 -3.89 -4.72 -0.73
N HIS A 185 -4.93 -4.03 -0.29
CA HIS A 185 -6.30 -4.57 -0.17
C HIS A 185 -7.26 -3.58 -0.81
N GLY A 186 -8.17 -4.09 -1.65
CA GLY A 186 -9.10 -3.26 -2.40
C GLY A 186 -9.75 -4.07 -3.52
N THR A 187 -10.08 -3.41 -4.64
CA THR A 187 -10.64 -4.11 -5.80
C THR A 187 -9.58 -4.90 -6.55
N LYS A 188 -9.99 -5.98 -7.23
CA LYS A 188 -9.11 -6.73 -8.15
C LYS A 188 -8.83 -5.96 -9.44
N ASP A 189 -9.56 -4.88 -9.73
CA ASP A 189 -9.28 -4.01 -10.89
C ASP A 189 -7.88 -3.36 -10.80
N VAL A 190 -7.24 -3.38 -9.62
CA VAL A 190 -5.82 -3.01 -9.47
C VAL A 190 -4.90 -3.80 -10.41
N PHE A 191 -5.27 -5.03 -10.77
CA PHE A 191 -4.51 -5.89 -11.68
C PHE A 191 -4.63 -5.49 -13.15
N GLU A 192 -5.63 -4.69 -13.51
CA GLU A 192 -5.75 -4.12 -14.86
C GLU A 192 -4.69 -3.04 -15.09
N VAL A 193 -4.13 -2.47 -14.02
CA VAL A 193 -3.22 -1.32 -14.07
C VAL A 193 -1.82 -1.65 -13.56
N PHE A 194 -1.71 -2.50 -12.54
CA PHE A 194 -0.45 -2.84 -11.91
C PHE A 194 -0.17 -4.34 -12.00
N ASN A 195 1.09 -4.68 -12.21
CA ASN A 195 1.53 -6.07 -12.23
C ASN A 195 1.20 -6.78 -10.89
N PRO A 196 0.38 -7.83 -10.89
CA PRO A 196 0.03 -8.57 -9.68
C PRO A 196 1.24 -9.12 -8.93
N ARG A 197 2.35 -9.39 -9.64
CA ARG A 197 3.60 -9.94 -9.09
C ARG A 197 4.46 -8.89 -8.42
N ALA A 198 4.17 -7.61 -8.60
CA ALA A 198 4.91 -6.50 -8.01
C ALA A 198 4.37 -6.07 -6.64
N MET A 199 3.26 -6.67 -6.19
CA MET A 199 2.58 -6.41 -4.92
C MET A 199 2.21 -7.71 -4.20
N VAL A 200 1.92 -7.59 -2.92
CA VAL A 200 1.17 -8.62 -2.17
C VAL A 200 -0.29 -8.19 -2.16
N PHE A 201 -1.15 -8.91 -2.88
CA PHE A 201 -2.60 -8.73 -2.77
C PHE A 201 -3.09 -9.43 -1.51
N PHE A 202 -3.59 -8.65 -0.55
CA PHE A 202 -4.06 -9.14 0.73
C PHE A 202 -5.50 -9.63 0.61
N ASP A 203 -5.69 -10.93 0.83
CA ASP A 203 -7.01 -11.54 0.86
C ASP A 203 -7.57 -11.52 2.29
N GLU A 204 -8.63 -10.75 2.50
CA GLU A 204 -9.33 -10.68 3.79
C GLU A 204 -10.03 -11.98 4.18
N GLN A 205 -10.37 -12.83 3.20
CA GLN A 205 -10.99 -14.13 3.43
C GLN A 205 -9.94 -15.19 3.79
N ASN A 206 -8.69 -14.98 3.37
CA ASN A 206 -7.55 -15.83 3.71
C ASN A 206 -6.31 -15.00 4.12
N PRO A 207 -6.37 -14.32 5.28
CA PRO A 207 -5.29 -13.44 5.70
C PRO A 207 -4.00 -14.21 5.99
N ASN A 208 -4.10 -15.47 6.45
CA ASN A 208 -2.93 -16.27 6.80
C ASN A 208 -2.06 -16.60 5.58
N ALA A 209 -2.66 -16.89 4.41
CA ALA A 209 -1.90 -17.08 3.18
C ALA A 209 -1.12 -15.81 2.79
N SER A 210 -1.76 -14.65 2.92
CA SER A 210 -1.13 -13.35 2.64
C SER A 210 0.04 -13.07 3.59
N ILE A 211 -0.12 -13.35 4.89
CA ILE A 211 0.94 -13.21 5.90
C ILE A 211 2.09 -14.19 5.66
N SER A 212 1.78 -15.44 5.31
CA SER A 212 2.80 -16.46 5.02
C SER A 212 3.66 -16.07 3.82
N LEU A 213 3.05 -15.55 2.75
CA LEU A 213 3.78 -15.00 1.61
C LEU A 213 4.73 -13.89 2.05
N ILE A 214 4.27 -12.94 2.88
CA ILE A 214 5.11 -11.83 3.37
C ILE A 214 6.29 -12.33 4.21
N GLN A 215 6.14 -13.42 4.96
CA GLN A 215 7.23 -14.03 5.73
C GLN A 215 8.31 -14.65 4.82
N THR A 216 7.93 -15.20 3.66
CA THR A 216 8.86 -15.84 2.73
C THR A 216 9.63 -14.86 1.85
N LEU A 217 9.08 -13.65 1.65
CA LEU A 217 9.73 -12.60 0.89
C LEU A 217 10.85 -12.03 1.74
#